data_AF-A0A7C3P937-F1
#
_entry.id   AF-A0A7C3P937-F1
#
_cell.length_a   1.000
_cell.length_b   1.000
_cell.length_c   1.000
_cell.angle_alpha   90.00
_cell.angle_beta   90.00
_cell.angle_gamma   90.00
#
_symmetry.space_group_name_H-M   'P 1'
#
loop_
_entity.id
_entity.type
_entity.pdbx_description
1 polymer ?
#
loop_
_entity_poly.entity_id
_entity_poly.type
_entity_poly.pdbx_seq_one_letter_code
_entity_poly.pdbx_strand_id
1 'polypeptide(L)'
;MKRIKPAEIDVLLRLMQMADTPQSLEAMQYIVFQFDFNDYEQFIIEAPPGSIRFNNLIRVAQFFDGLGILVEGGVIEADTLFELFPVPWAKVEPIIQGMRRELEWPDLFDHFEALAKQYRRWWDEKRKRLKLAGEAPPPIARPRAAVPPRPVPARPQPGAPRPGAPARPGGVPPGRPGVPALALARRPGSLAGSPVARPTGKGPAKPTKLRVARPSGRKLRPAAKGKAKARRR
;
A
#
# COMPACT_ATOMS: atom_id res chain seq x y z
N MET A 1 23.58 -15.69 5.39
CA MET A 1 22.19 -15.98 5.81
C MET A 1 22.21 -17.23 6.65
N LYS A 2 21.49 -17.26 7.78
CA LYS A 2 21.35 -18.48 8.58
C LYS A 2 20.46 -19.47 7.83
N ARG A 3 20.57 -20.76 8.16
CA ARG A 3 19.75 -21.81 7.57
C ARG A 3 18.33 -21.69 8.12
N ILE A 4 17.35 -21.46 7.24
CA ILE A 4 15.93 -21.38 7.59
C ILE A 4 15.44 -22.79 7.95
N LYS A 5 14.75 -22.93 9.09
CA LYS A 5 14.22 -24.24 9.51
C LYS A 5 12.99 -24.63 8.67
N PRO A 6 12.71 -25.92 8.43
CA PRO A 6 11.52 -26.33 7.66
C PRO A 6 10.21 -25.71 8.18
N ALA A 7 10.00 -25.67 9.50
CA ALA A 7 8.81 -25.05 10.08
C ALA A 7 8.73 -23.52 9.84
N GLU A 8 9.87 -22.84 9.78
CA GLU A 8 9.93 -21.41 9.43
C GLU A 8 9.55 -21.20 7.96
N ILE A 9 9.96 -22.10 7.06
CA ILE A 9 9.61 -22.05 5.64
C ILE A 9 8.09 -22.12 5.46
N ASP A 10 7.41 -23.05 6.13
CA ASP A 10 5.95 -23.18 6.01
C ASP A 10 5.22 -21.92 6.46
N VAL A 11 5.69 -21.29 7.55
CA VAL A 11 5.12 -20.01 8.03
C VAL A 11 5.38 -18.90 7.02
N LEU A 12 6.61 -18.78 6.51
CA LEU A 12 6.98 -17.76 5.52
C LEU A 12 6.17 -17.91 4.23
N LEU A 13 5.97 -19.13 3.72
CA LEU A 13 5.16 -19.37 2.53
C LEU A 13 3.71 -18.94 2.73
N ARG A 14 3.13 -19.20 3.91
CA ARG A 14 1.77 -18.73 4.25
C ARG A 14 1.70 -17.20 4.36
N LEU A 15 2.70 -16.56 4.95
CA LEU A 15 2.78 -15.10 5.03
C LEU A 15 2.87 -14.46 3.64
N MET A 16 3.67 -15.03 2.74
CA MET A 16 3.75 -14.59 1.35
C MET A 16 2.40 -14.74 0.65
N GLN A 17 1.71 -15.88 0.81
CA GLN A 17 0.36 -16.07 0.26
C GLN A 17 -0.65 -15.04 0.79
N MET A 18 -0.58 -14.70 2.09
CA MET A 18 -1.44 -13.66 2.67
C MET A 18 -1.12 -12.25 2.13
N ALA A 19 0.17 -11.96 1.94
CA ALA A 19 0.64 -10.70 1.37
C ALA A 19 0.25 -10.55 -0.11
N ASP A 20 0.19 -11.66 -0.85
CA ASP A 20 -0.13 -11.71 -2.28
C ASP A 20 -1.64 -11.70 -2.59
N THR A 21 -2.50 -11.70 -1.57
CA THR A 21 -3.94 -11.52 -1.82
C THR A 21 -4.19 -10.14 -2.47
N PRO A 22 -5.14 -10.00 -3.42
CA PRO A 22 -5.36 -8.73 -4.11
C PRO A 22 -5.56 -7.55 -3.16
N GLN A 23 -6.30 -7.76 -2.07
CA GLN A 23 -6.57 -6.73 -1.07
C GLN A 23 -5.33 -6.34 -0.28
N SER A 24 -4.42 -7.28 0.01
CA SER A 24 -3.15 -6.99 0.67
C SER A 24 -2.20 -6.24 -0.27
N LEU A 25 -2.11 -6.66 -1.53
CA LEU A 25 -1.29 -5.98 -2.54
C LEU A 25 -1.76 -4.56 -2.79
N GLU A 26 -3.07 -4.35 -2.98
CA GLU A 26 -3.66 -3.02 -3.14
C GLU A 26 -3.38 -2.12 -1.93
N ALA A 27 -3.56 -2.64 -0.71
CA ALA A 27 -3.29 -1.89 0.51
C ALA A 27 -1.80 -1.53 0.65
N MET A 28 -0.91 -2.49 0.38
CA MET A 28 0.54 -2.26 0.40
C MET A 28 0.97 -1.25 -0.66
N GLN A 29 0.45 -1.34 -1.88
CA GLN A 29 0.73 -0.38 -2.95
C GLN A 29 0.23 1.02 -2.58
N TYR A 30 -0.97 1.11 -2.01
CA TYR A 30 -1.49 2.38 -1.50
C TYR A 30 -0.55 2.99 -0.45
N ILE A 31 -0.14 2.22 0.57
CA ILE A 31 0.81 2.72 1.58
C ILE A 31 2.14 3.12 0.96
N VAL A 32 2.71 2.31 0.08
CA VAL A 32 4.05 2.56 -0.48
C VAL A 32 4.06 3.73 -1.46
N PHE A 33 3.04 3.89 -2.30
CA PHE A 33 3.10 4.84 -3.42
C PHE A 33 2.15 6.04 -3.30
N GLN A 34 1.06 5.92 -2.55
CA GLN A 34 0.00 6.93 -2.54
C GLN A 34 -0.23 7.55 -1.15
N PHE A 35 0.19 6.89 -0.08
CA PHE A 35 0.06 7.41 1.27
C PHE A 35 1.14 8.45 1.57
N ASP A 36 0.67 9.67 1.83
CA ASP A 36 1.46 10.88 2.04
C ASP A 36 0.97 11.73 3.23
N PHE A 37 0.04 11.19 4.03
CA PHE A 37 -0.43 11.83 5.25
C PHE A 37 0.68 11.87 6.32
N ASN A 38 0.96 13.07 6.82
CA ASN A 38 1.89 13.29 7.94
C ASN A 38 1.17 13.76 9.22
N ASP A 39 -0.14 13.99 9.13
CA ASP A 39 -0.97 14.49 10.20
C ASP A 39 -2.24 13.65 10.34
N TYR A 40 -2.58 13.30 11.58
CA TYR A 40 -3.70 12.42 11.89
C TYR A 40 -5.05 13.11 11.70
N GLU A 41 -5.16 14.39 12.05
CA GLU A 41 -6.41 15.14 11.90
C GLU A 41 -6.77 15.28 10.42
N GLN A 42 -5.80 15.61 9.57
CA GLN A 42 -6.00 15.62 8.13
C GLN A 42 -6.42 14.23 7.62
N PHE A 43 -5.74 13.18 8.07
CA PHE A 43 -6.04 11.82 7.66
C PHE A 43 -7.47 11.41 8.02
N ILE A 44 -7.95 11.69 9.23
CA ILE A 44 -9.29 11.25 9.65
C ILE A 44 -10.42 12.01 8.94
N ILE A 45 -10.17 13.27 8.55
CA ILE A 45 -11.10 14.07 7.74
C ILE A 45 -11.20 13.52 6.32
N GLU A 46 -10.05 13.25 5.69
CA GLU A 46 -9.99 12.82 4.30
C GLU A 46 -10.30 11.34 4.10
N ALA A 47 -9.83 10.50 5.02
CA ALA A 47 -9.97 9.05 5.04
C ALA A 47 -10.66 8.63 6.34
N PRO A 48 -11.96 8.95 6.51
CA PRO A 48 -12.68 8.61 7.73
C PRO A 48 -12.77 7.10 7.93
N PRO A 49 -13.03 6.64 9.17
CA PRO A 49 -13.21 5.22 9.46
C PRO A 49 -14.22 4.56 8.53
N GLY A 50 -13.87 3.40 7.98
CA GLY A 50 -14.68 2.68 7.00
C GLY A 50 -14.42 3.06 5.54
N SER A 51 -13.70 4.15 5.26
CA SER A 51 -13.22 4.46 3.92
C SER A 51 -12.19 3.43 3.43
N ILE A 52 -12.04 3.29 2.11
CA ILE A 52 -11.05 2.38 1.51
C ILE A 52 -9.63 2.75 1.97
N ARG A 53 -9.31 4.05 1.99
CA ARG A 53 -7.99 4.56 2.44
C ARG A 53 -7.69 4.19 3.89
N PHE A 54 -8.68 4.36 4.78
CA PHE A 54 -8.57 3.94 6.18
C PHE A 54 -8.37 2.43 6.30
N ASN A 55 -9.20 1.64 5.61
CA ASN A 55 -9.11 0.18 5.66
C ASN A 55 -7.76 -0.35 5.12
N ASN A 56 -7.17 0.31 4.12
CA ASN A 56 -5.85 -0.03 3.62
C ASN A 56 -4.77 0.20 4.68
N LEU A 57 -4.82 1.32 5.40
CA LEU A 57 -3.91 1.57 6.53
C LEU A 57 -4.03 0.48 7.60
N ILE A 58 -5.26 0.18 8.05
CA ILE A 58 -5.49 -0.82 9.09
C ILE A 58 -5.00 -2.19 8.64
N ARG A 59 -5.25 -2.59 7.39
CA ARG A 59 -4.80 -3.88 6.85
C ARG A 59 -3.28 -4.01 6.87
N VAL A 60 -2.57 -2.98 6.44
CA VAL A 60 -1.10 -2.97 6.47
C VAL A 60 -0.57 -2.98 7.90
N ALA A 61 -1.14 -2.14 8.77
CA ALA A 61 -0.73 -2.07 10.17
C ALA A 61 -0.93 -3.42 10.88
N GLN A 62 -2.09 -4.05 10.73
CA GLN A 62 -2.39 -5.38 11.28
C GLN A 62 -1.44 -6.47 10.76
N PHE A 63 -1.12 -6.43 9.46
CA PHE A 63 -0.20 -7.40 8.87
C PHE A 63 1.18 -7.30 9.51
N PHE A 64 1.77 -6.10 9.57
CA PHE A 64 3.10 -5.92 10.16
C PHE A 64 3.13 -6.08 11.68
N ASP A 65 2.03 -5.77 12.37
CA ASP A 65 1.90 -6.03 13.80
C ASP A 65 1.94 -7.53 14.09
N GLY A 66 1.20 -8.33 13.31
CA GLY A 66 1.27 -9.79 13.35
C GLY A 66 2.68 -10.33 13.02
N LEU A 67 3.39 -9.73 12.06
CA LEU A 67 4.78 -10.08 11.80
C LEU A 67 5.69 -9.78 13.01
N GLY A 68 5.46 -8.66 13.71
CA GLY A 68 6.16 -8.30 14.94
C GLY A 68 6.03 -9.37 16.00
N ILE A 69 4.80 -9.85 16.24
CA ILE A 69 4.51 -10.94 17.19
C ILE A 69 5.31 -12.21 16.85
N LEU A 70 5.34 -12.60 15.57
CA LEU A 70 6.05 -13.81 15.14
C LEU A 70 7.57 -13.71 15.32
N VAL A 71 8.14 -12.52 15.10
CA VAL A 71 9.58 -12.26 15.30
C VAL A 71 9.92 -12.23 16.79
N GLU A 72 9.14 -11.53 17.61
CA GLU A 72 9.35 -11.44 19.06
C GLU A 72 9.19 -12.80 19.74
N GLY A 73 8.25 -13.62 19.27
CA GLY A 73 8.08 -15.01 19.71
C GLY A 73 9.16 -15.97 19.22
N GLY A 74 10.11 -15.52 18.39
CA GLY A 74 11.18 -16.36 17.84
C GLY A 74 10.70 -17.42 16.84
N VAL A 75 9.49 -17.25 16.30
CA VAL A 75 8.92 -18.16 15.28
C VAL A 75 9.61 -17.96 13.94
N ILE A 76 9.99 -16.72 13.62
CA ILE A 76 10.68 -16.35 12.39
C ILE A 76 11.90 -15.52 12.77
N GLU A 77 13.03 -15.76 12.10
CA GLU A 77 14.17 -14.88 12.24
C GLU A 77 13.91 -13.53 11.53
N ALA A 78 14.11 -12.44 12.25
CA ALA A 78 13.91 -11.07 11.77
C ALA A 78 14.63 -10.78 10.44
N ASP A 79 15.92 -11.11 10.32
CA ASP A 79 16.70 -10.83 9.10
C ASP A 79 16.09 -11.50 7.86
N THR A 80 15.64 -12.76 8.00
CA THR A 80 14.97 -13.50 6.91
C THR A 80 13.65 -12.83 6.52
N LEU A 81 12.86 -12.39 7.50
CA LEU A 81 11.62 -11.66 7.25
C LEU A 81 11.86 -10.34 6.50
N PHE A 82 12.89 -9.58 6.90
CA PHE A 82 13.20 -8.26 6.35
C PHE A 82 13.71 -8.29 4.92
N GLU A 83 14.25 -9.42 4.47
CA GLU A 83 14.56 -9.66 3.05
C GLU A 83 13.31 -9.75 2.20
N LEU A 84 12.19 -10.22 2.76
CA LEU A 84 10.94 -10.46 2.04
C LEU A 84 9.99 -9.25 2.12
N PHE A 85 9.93 -8.60 3.28
CA PHE A 85 8.94 -7.56 3.55
C PHE A 85 9.60 -6.24 3.95
N PRO A 86 9.55 -5.20 3.10
CA PRO A 86 9.93 -3.85 3.50
C PRO A 86 8.91 -3.31 4.50
N VAL A 87 9.37 -2.77 5.64
CA VAL A 87 8.53 -2.35 6.76
C VAL A 87 8.23 -0.84 6.65
N PRO A 88 6.99 -0.41 6.29
CA PRO A 88 6.68 0.97 5.92
C PRO A 88 6.34 1.88 7.12
N TRP A 89 6.90 1.60 8.30
CA TRP A 89 6.54 2.29 9.55
C TRP A 89 6.62 3.81 9.46
N ALA A 90 7.72 4.35 8.91
CA ALA A 90 7.94 5.79 8.83
C ALA A 90 6.82 6.56 8.10
N LYS A 91 6.10 5.89 7.18
CA LYS A 91 4.95 6.50 6.49
C LYS A 91 3.70 6.56 7.36
N VAL A 92 3.47 5.52 8.16
CA VAL A 92 2.21 5.34 8.90
C VAL A 92 2.31 5.79 10.36
N GLU A 93 3.52 5.98 10.86
CA GLU A 93 3.81 6.37 12.25
C GLU A 93 3.02 7.60 12.72
N PRO A 94 2.98 8.75 12.00
CA PRO A 94 2.26 9.93 12.48
C PRO A 94 0.77 9.65 12.72
N ILE A 95 0.20 8.80 11.87
CA ILE A 95 -1.21 8.44 11.89
C ILE A 95 -1.50 7.45 13.01
N ILE A 96 -0.67 6.41 13.16
CA ILE A 96 -0.81 5.44 14.26
C ILE A 96 -0.64 6.15 15.61
N GLN A 97 0.32 7.06 15.75
CA GLN A 97 0.49 7.84 16.98
C GLN A 97 -0.72 8.74 17.26
N GLY A 98 -1.36 9.29 16.22
CA GLY A 98 -2.62 10.02 16.35
C GLY A 98 -3.78 9.13 16.82
N MET A 99 -3.95 7.96 16.20
CA MET A 99 -4.95 6.97 16.63
C MET A 99 -4.77 6.56 18.09
N ARG A 100 -3.53 6.35 18.56
CA ARG A 100 -3.25 6.03 19.98
C ARG A 100 -3.75 7.12 20.92
N ARG A 101 -3.59 8.39 20.54
CA ARG A 101 -4.05 9.54 21.34
C ARG A 101 -5.57 9.65 21.34
N GLU A 102 -6.21 9.57 20.17
CA GLU A 102 -7.67 9.71 20.06
C GLU A 102 -8.42 8.55 20.70
N LEU A 103 -7.93 7.31 20.54
CA LEU A 103 -8.58 6.11 21.05
C LEU A 103 -8.18 5.75 22.49
N GLU A 104 -7.30 6.54 23.12
CA GLU A 104 -6.70 6.25 24.43
C GLU A 104 -6.10 4.84 24.51
N TRP A 105 -5.50 4.37 23.40
CA TRP A 105 -4.99 3.01 23.26
C TRP A 105 -3.47 3.04 23.00
N PRO A 106 -2.64 3.14 24.06
CA PRO A 106 -1.21 3.42 23.92
C PRO A 106 -0.40 2.29 23.24
N ASP A 107 -0.86 1.05 23.34
CA ASP A 107 -0.24 -0.16 22.79
C ASP A 107 -0.75 -0.52 21.38
N LEU A 108 -1.60 0.31 20.75
CA LEU A 108 -2.09 0.03 19.40
C LEU A 108 -0.93 -0.10 18.40
N PHE A 109 -0.77 -1.27 17.79
CA PHE A 109 0.31 -1.59 16.84
C PHE A 109 1.74 -1.44 17.41
N ASP A 110 1.93 -1.76 18.69
CA ASP A 110 3.24 -1.70 19.35
C ASP A 110 4.25 -2.73 18.79
N HIS A 111 3.80 -3.93 18.41
CA HIS A 111 4.65 -4.93 17.77
C HIS A 111 5.10 -4.48 16.37
N PHE A 112 4.26 -3.77 15.62
CA PHE A 112 4.67 -3.13 14.36
C PHE A 112 5.78 -2.09 14.62
N GLU A 113 5.62 -1.23 15.63
CA GLU A 113 6.64 -0.25 16.00
C GLU A 113 7.96 -0.92 16.41
N ALA A 114 7.88 -2.00 17.21
CA ALA A 114 9.04 -2.77 17.63
C ALA A 114 9.74 -3.45 16.44
N LEU A 115 8.96 -4.05 15.53
CA LEU A 115 9.46 -4.63 14.29
C LEU A 115 10.17 -3.58 13.43
N ALA A 116 9.61 -2.37 13.32
CA ALA A 116 10.20 -1.28 12.56
C ALA A 116 11.54 -0.82 13.13
N LYS A 117 11.68 -0.77 14.46
CA LYS A 117 12.96 -0.48 15.12
C LYS A 117 14.02 -1.53 14.78
N GLN A 118 13.64 -2.81 14.77
CA GLN A 118 14.52 -3.89 14.34
C GLN A 118 14.89 -3.78 12.85
N TYR A 119 13.90 -3.54 11.99
CA TYR A 119 14.09 -3.37 10.54
C TYR A 119 15.06 -2.24 10.22
N ARG A 120 14.91 -1.07 10.88
CA ARG A 120 15.81 0.08 10.67
C ARG A 120 17.25 -0.27 10.99
N ARG A 121 17.49 -0.93 12.13
CA ARG A 121 18.85 -1.39 12.52
C ARG A 121 19.42 -2.37 11.51
N TRP A 122 18.62 -3.36 11.11
CA TRP A 122 19.02 -4.33 10.09
C TRP A 122 19.35 -3.65 8.76
N TRP A 123 18.52 -2.70 8.32
CA TRP A 123 18.71 -1.98 7.07
C TRP A 123 19.95 -1.10 7.08
N ASP A 124 20.22 -0.40 8.19
CA ASP A 124 21.43 0.42 8.35
C ASP A 124 22.70 -0.44 8.25
N GLU A 125 22.73 -1.60 8.91
CA GLU A 125 23.85 -2.55 8.82
C GLU A 125 23.97 -3.16 7.42
N LYS A 126 22.85 -3.55 6.82
CA LYS A 126 22.83 -4.06 5.44
C LYS A 126 23.33 -3.01 4.45
N ARG A 127 22.95 -1.73 4.60
CA ARG A 127 23.41 -0.61 3.76
C ARG A 127 24.92 -0.39 3.88
N LYS A 128 25.47 -0.46 5.10
CA LYS A 128 26.92 -0.39 5.33
C LYS A 128 27.64 -1.55 4.63
N ARG A 129 27.13 -2.78 4.79
CA ARG A 129 27.71 -3.99 4.19
C ARG A 129 27.64 -3.96 2.67
N LEU A 130 26.51 -3.56 2.11
CA LEU A 130 26.32 -3.49 0.67
C LEU A 130 27.26 -2.50 0.01
N LYS A 131 27.85 -1.56 0.78
CA LYS A 131 28.52 -0.39 0.22
C LYS A 131 27.65 0.14 -0.93
N LEU A 132 26.56 0.82 -0.57
CA LEU A 132 26.17 1.98 -1.37
C LEU A 132 27.36 2.98 -1.25
N ALA A 133 28.46 2.58 -1.89
CA ALA A 133 29.69 3.29 -2.06
C ALA A 133 29.30 4.57 -2.76
N GLY A 134 29.86 5.69 -2.33
CA GLY A 134 29.50 6.99 -2.83
C GLY A 134 29.47 7.03 -4.35
N GLU A 135 28.26 7.04 -4.89
CA GLU A 135 27.92 7.85 -6.03
C GLU A 135 26.64 8.56 -5.60
N ALA A 136 26.75 9.85 -5.32
CA ALA A 136 25.58 10.71 -5.41
C ALA A 136 24.93 10.41 -6.78
N PRO A 137 23.59 10.41 -6.91
CA PRO A 137 22.98 10.37 -8.22
C PRO A 137 23.72 11.40 -9.09
N PRO A 138 24.23 11.05 -10.30
CA PRO A 138 24.81 12.06 -11.17
C PRO A 138 23.80 13.20 -11.22
N PRO A 139 24.24 14.46 -11.02
CA PRO A 139 23.31 15.59 -10.97
C PRO A 139 22.45 15.44 -12.21
N ILE A 140 21.14 15.26 -12.00
CA ILE A 140 20.16 15.07 -13.06
C ILE A 140 20.53 16.10 -14.10
N ALA A 141 21.08 15.65 -15.23
CA ALA A 141 21.44 16.54 -16.29
C ALA A 141 20.12 17.21 -16.65
N ARG A 142 20.00 18.49 -16.28
CA ARG A 142 18.81 19.27 -16.60
C ARG A 142 18.51 18.96 -18.06
N PRO A 143 17.27 18.58 -18.42
CA PRO A 143 16.96 18.30 -19.81
C PRO A 143 17.48 19.47 -20.62
N ARG A 144 18.47 19.19 -21.47
CA ARG A 144 19.14 20.19 -22.28
C ARG A 144 18.00 20.87 -23.03
N ALA A 145 17.77 22.16 -22.74
CA ALA A 145 16.67 22.91 -23.31
C ALA A 145 16.65 22.62 -24.81
N ALA A 146 15.55 22.04 -25.29
CA ALA A 146 15.40 21.72 -26.69
C ALA A 146 15.64 23.03 -27.46
N VAL A 147 16.70 23.03 -28.27
CA VAL A 147 16.97 24.14 -29.19
C VAL A 147 15.72 24.23 -30.08
N PRO A 148 15.01 25.37 -30.14
CA PRO A 148 13.86 25.48 -31.00
C PRO A 148 14.30 25.20 -32.45
N PRO A 149 13.50 24.46 -33.24
CA PRO A 149 13.85 24.22 -34.63
C PRO A 149 14.01 25.55 -35.35
N ARG A 150 15.13 25.69 -36.08
CA ARG A 150 15.39 26.83 -36.96
C ARG A 150 14.21 27.04 -37.91
N PRO A 151 13.77 28.29 -38.14
CA PRO A 151 12.73 28.56 -39.12
C PRO A 151 13.20 28.09 -40.50
N VAL A 152 12.41 27.18 -41.10
CA VAL A 152 12.60 26.73 -42.47
C VAL A 152 12.19 27.88 -43.39
N PRO A 153 13.01 28.29 -44.38
CA PRO A 153 12.62 29.33 -45.31
C PRO A 153 11.40 28.89 -46.13
N ALA A 154 10.46 29.81 -46.30
CA ALA A 154 9.19 29.59 -46.99
C ALA A 154 9.42 29.11 -48.43
N ARG A 155 8.75 28.02 -48.79
CA ARG A 155 8.68 27.52 -50.16
C ARG A 155 7.83 28.49 -51.00
N PRO A 156 8.27 28.93 -52.18
CA PRO A 156 7.48 29.81 -53.04
C PRO A 156 6.18 29.12 -53.47
N GLN A 157 5.04 29.81 -53.30
CA GLN A 157 3.75 29.34 -53.82
C GLN A 157 3.72 29.46 -55.35
N PRO A 158 3.27 28.42 -56.09
CA PRO A 158 2.94 28.54 -57.50
C PRO A 158 1.68 29.39 -57.69
N GLY A 159 1.76 30.29 -58.66
CA GLY A 159 0.78 31.35 -58.93
C GLY A 159 -0.64 30.88 -59.22
N ALA A 160 -1.57 31.78 -58.90
CA ALA A 160 -3.00 31.66 -59.14
C ALA A 160 -3.34 31.51 -60.64
N PRO A 161 -4.27 30.61 -61.02
CA PRO A 161 -4.89 30.65 -62.34
C PRO A 161 -5.98 31.72 -62.42
N ARG A 162 -5.97 32.47 -63.53
CA ARG A 162 -6.98 33.47 -63.92
C ARG A 162 -8.36 32.85 -64.20
N PRO A 163 -9.44 33.64 -64.08
CA PRO A 163 -10.80 33.19 -64.40
C PRO A 163 -11.12 33.36 -65.89
N GLY A 164 -11.74 32.34 -66.50
CA GLY A 164 -12.38 32.49 -67.81
C GLY A 164 -12.61 31.18 -68.56
N ALA A 165 -13.89 30.96 -68.92
CA ALA A 165 -14.42 30.13 -70.01
C ALA A 165 -14.90 28.68 -69.71
N PRO A 166 -15.92 28.18 -70.45
CA PRO A 166 -17.04 27.41 -69.90
C PRO A 166 -17.06 25.90 -70.26
N ALA A 167 -18.05 25.22 -69.68
CA ALA A 167 -18.31 23.78 -69.66
C ALA A 167 -18.36 23.04 -71.02
N ARG A 168 -18.01 21.74 -70.99
CA ARG A 168 -18.52 20.73 -71.94
C ARG A 168 -18.76 19.36 -71.26
N PRO A 169 -19.77 18.59 -71.73
CA PRO A 169 -20.24 17.35 -71.09
C PRO A 169 -19.71 16.07 -71.76
N GLY A 170 -19.77 14.96 -71.03
CA GLY A 170 -19.86 13.60 -71.58
C GLY A 170 -18.61 12.72 -71.46
N GLY A 171 -18.77 11.54 -70.88
CA GLY A 171 -17.82 10.43 -70.95
C GLY A 171 -17.90 9.46 -69.75
N VAL A 172 -18.58 8.33 -69.92
CA VAL A 172 -18.55 7.14 -69.03
C VAL A 172 -17.72 6.04 -69.73
N PRO A 173 -17.42 4.88 -69.10
CA PRO A 173 -16.23 4.45 -68.36
C PRO A 173 -15.41 3.38 -69.17
N PRO A 174 -14.52 2.50 -68.63
CA PRO A 174 -14.80 1.40 -67.66
C PRO A 174 -13.73 1.33 -66.53
N GLY A 175 -13.99 0.81 -65.32
CA GLY A 175 -14.27 -0.59 -64.99
C GLY A 175 -12.98 -1.29 -64.51
N ARG A 176 -12.83 -1.48 -63.19
CA ARG A 176 -11.87 -2.45 -62.63
C ARG A 176 -12.45 -3.15 -61.39
N PRO A 177 -12.39 -4.50 -61.32
CA PRO A 177 -13.07 -5.31 -60.31
C PRO A 177 -12.16 -5.75 -59.14
N GLY A 178 -12.82 -6.03 -58.00
CA GLY A 178 -12.31 -6.85 -56.89
C GLY A 178 -11.53 -6.08 -55.82
N VAL A 179 -11.71 -6.26 -54.50
CA VAL A 179 -12.50 -7.17 -53.64
C VAL A 179 -12.61 -6.47 -52.25
N PRO A 180 -13.23 -7.07 -51.21
CA PRO A 180 -14.51 -6.66 -50.63
C PRO A 180 -14.42 -5.80 -49.36
N ALA A 181 -15.50 -5.04 -49.11
CA ALA A 181 -15.77 -4.34 -47.87
C ALA A 181 -16.08 -5.32 -46.73
N LEU A 182 -15.39 -5.19 -45.60
CA LEU A 182 -15.79 -5.82 -44.34
C LEU A 182 -16.58 -4.82 -43.51
N ALA A 183 -17.80 -5.23 -43.19
CA ALA A 183 -18.87 -4.45 -42.61
C ALA A 183 -18.56 -3.94 -41.19
N LEU A 184 -18.90 -2.68 -40.95
CA LEU A 184 -19.08 -2.12 -39.62
C LEU A 184 -20.33 -2.77 -38.98
N ALA A 185 -20.11 -3.69 -38.04
CA ALA A 185 -21.18 -4.22 -37.21
C ALA A 185 -21.50 -3.23 -36.07
N ARG A 186 -22.74 -2.75 -36.09
CA ARG A 186 -23.42 -2.00 -35.03
C ARG A 186 -23.36 -2.76 -33.70
N ARG A 187 -22.99 -2.07 -32.62
CA ARG A 187 -23.30 -2.47 -31.23
C ARG A 187 -24.71 -2.00 -30.88
N PRO A 188 -25.61 -2.86 -30.38
CA PRO A 188 -26.73 -2.42 -29.57
C PRO A 188 -26.53 -2.77 -28.09
N GLY A 189 -27.16 -1.97 -27.23
CA GLY A 189 -27.91 -2.54 -26.11
C GLY A 189 -27.24 -2.45 -24.75
N SER A 190 -27.63 -1.42 -23.99
CA SER A 190 -27.56 -1.39 -22.54
C SER A 190 -28.34 -2.56 -21.93
N LEU A 191 -27.81 -3.18 -20.88
CA LEU A 191 -28.61 -4.01 -19.98
C LEU A 191 -28.44 -3.50 -18.54
N ALA A 192 -29.51 -2.84 -18.11
CA ALA A 192 -29.86 -2.61 -16.73
C ALA A 192 -30.23 -3.93 -16.05
N GLY A 193 -30.00 -3.97 -14.73
CA GLY A 193 -30.82 -4.73 -13.79
C GLY A 193 -30.41 -6.19 -13.58
N SER A 194 -29.86 -6.47 -12.40
CA SER A 194 -30.20 -7.70 -11.68
C SER A 194 -30.15 -7.50 -10.16
N PRO A 195 -31.02 -8.20 -9.42
CA PRO A 195 -31.60 -7.69 -8.18
C PRO A 195 -30.85 -8.11 -6.92
N VAL A 196 -30.95 -7.24 -5.91
CA VAL A 196 -30.53 -7.45 -4.53
C VAL A 196 -31.40 -8.53 -3.88
N ALA A 197 -30.81 -9.65 -3.50
CA ALA A 197 -31.41 -10.65 -2.63
C ALA A 197 -31.29 -10.18 -1.16
N ARG A 198 -32.44 -10.07 -0.49
CA ARG A 198 -32.61 -9.64 0.89
C ARG A 198 -32.62 -10.86 1.81
N PRO A 199 -31.75 -10.98 2.83
CA PRO A 199 -31.92 -11.98 3.87
C PRO A 199 -32.92 -11.47 4.91
N THR A 200 -33.95 -12.28 5.17
CA THR A 200 -34.92 -12.13 6.26
C THR A 200 -34.29 -12.51 7.60
N GLY A 201 -33.78 -11.52 8.33
CA GLY A 201 -33.28 -11.67 9.70
C GLY A 201 -34.34 -11.30 10.73
N LYS A 202 -34.69 -12.26 11.59
CA LYS A 202 -35.52 -12.10 12.79
C LYS A 202 -34.95 -11.04 13.74
N GLY A 203 -35.86 -10.38 14.47
CA GLY A 203 -35.60 -9.18 15.28
C GLY A 203 -34.66 -9.34 16.49
N PRO A 204 -34.42 -8.22 17.19
CA PRO A 204 -33.31 -8.06 18.14
C PRO A 204 -33.56 -8.78 19.47
N ALA A 205 -32.58 -9.57 19.90
CA ALA A 205 -32.48 -10.06 21.26
C ALA A 205 -32.13 -8.90 22.21
N LYS A 206 -32.86 -8.81 23.33
CA LYS A 206 -32.67 -7.84 24.42
C LYS A 206 -31.27 -7.98 25.04
N PRO A 207 -30.61 -6.87 25.46
CA PRO A 207 -29.32 -6.95 26.13
C PRO A 207 -29.48 -7.49 27.56
N THR A 208 -28.82 -8.61 27.83
CA THR A 208 -28.67 -9.18 29.17
C THR A 208 -27.77 -8.27 30.00
N LYS A 209 -28.27 -7.82 31.16
CA LYS A 209 -27.53 -7.01 32.14
C LYS A 209 -26.27 -7.76 32.61
N LEU A 210 -25.09 -7.26 32.23
CA LEU A 210 -23.81 -7.65 32.82
C LEU A 210 -23.74 -7.15 34.26
N ARG A 211 -23.81 -8.08 35.20
CA ARG A 211 -23.68 -7.85 36.64
C ARG A 211 -22.19 -7.69 36.95
N VAL A 212 -21.77 -6.46 37.22
CA VAL A 212 -20.41 -6.12 37.67
C VAL A 212 -20.14 -6.77 39.03
N ALA A 213 -19.27 -7.77 39.05
CA ALA A 213 -18.73 -8.33 40.29
C ALA A 213 -17.53 -7.48 40.73
N ARG A 214 -17.67 -6.82 41.88
CA ARG A 214 -16.56 -6.15 42.59
C ARG A 214 -15.50 -7.18 43.02
N PRO A 215 -14.20 -6.97 42.77
CA PRO A 215 -13.17 -7.75 43.44
C PRO A 215 -12.96 -7.24 44.86
N SER A 216 -13.26 -8.11 45.82
CA SER A 216 -12.96 -8.00 47.24
C SER A 216 -11.45 -7.92 47.49
N GLY A 217 -11.05 -6.94 48.30
CA GLY A 217 -9.67 -6.56 48.59
C GLY A 217 -8.81 -7.69 49.16
N ARG A 218 -7.62 -7.85 48.57
CA ARG A 218 -6.54 -8.69 49.09
C ARG A 218 -5.56 -7.80 49.87
N LYS A 219 -5.57 -7.92 51.19
CA LYS A 219 -4.62 -7.28 52.11
C LYS A 219 -3.19 -7.75 51.78
N LEU A 220 -2.31 -6.79 51.51
CA LEU A 220 -0.87 -6.98 51.45
C LEU A 220 -0.32 -7.27 52.85
N ARG A 221 0.45 -8.35 52.99
CA ARG A 221 1.27 -8.67 54.17
C ARG A 221 2.66 -8.03 54.00
N PRO A 222 3.26 -7.43 55.03
CA PRO A 222 4.57 -6.81 54.91
C PRO A 222 5.72 -7.83 54.95
N ALA A 223 6.78 -7.48 54.24
CA ALA A 223 8.02 -8.24 54.06
C ALA A 223 8.82 -8.37 55.36
N ALA A 224 9.25 -9.60 55.67
CA ALA A 224 10.21 -9.87 56.74
C ALA A 224 11.65 -9.69 56.22
N LYS A 225 12.39 -8.77 56.85
CA LYS A 225 13.84 -8.58 56.69
C LYS A 225 14.59 -9.75 57.33
N GLY A 226 15.19 -10.62 56.52
CA GLY A 226 16.17 -11.61 56.95
C GLY A 226 17.58 -11.02 56.94
N LYS A 227 18.17 -10.87 58.13
CA LYS A 227 19.54 -10.37 58.35
C LYS A 227 20.59 -11.39 57.89
N ALA A 228 21.64 -10.86 57.26
CA ALA A 228 22.90 -11.52 56.99
C ALA A 228 23.54 -12.09 58.26
N LYS A 229 24.14 -13.29 58.15
CA LYS A 229 25.08 -13.81 59.15
C LYS A 229 26.42 -14.08 58.47
N ALA A 230 27.42 -13.38 58.98
CA ALA A 230 28.79 -13.38 58.53
C ALA A 230 29.52 -14.68 58.88
N ARG A 231 30.51 -14.99 58.02
CA ARG A 231 31.67 -15.86 58.24
C ARG A 231 32.21 -15.81 59.67
N ARG A 232 32.59 -16.97 60.21
CA ARG A 232 33.80 -17.11 61.03
C ARG A 232 34.33 -18.55 60.95
N ARG A 233 35.60 -18.60 60.53
CA ARG A 233 36.68 -19.57 60.78
C ARG A 233 36.47 -21.01 60.33
#